data_AF-A0A9X1SX53-F1
#
_entry.id   AF-A0A9X1SX53-F1
#
_cell.length_a   1.000
_cell.length_b   1.000
_cell.length_c   1.000
_cell.angle_alpha   90.00
_cell.angle_beta   90.00
_cell.angle_gamma   90.00
#
_symmetry.space_group_name_H-M   'P 1'
#
loop_
_entity.id
_entity.type
_entity.pdbx_description
1 polymer ?
#
loop_
_entity_poly.entity_id
_entity_poly.type
_entity_poly.pdbx_seq_one_letter_code
_entity_poly.pdbx_strand_id
1 'polypeptide(L)' 'MSATEVNLLSNDESLEWRKSSFSAVNGNCVEIAFRTDGQVAVRDTKAKGQGPVLSFGNDEWTAFLDGIAAGEMHGA' A
#
# COMPACT_ATOMS: atom_id res chain seq x y z
N MET A 1 -10.28 24.44 -18.15
CA MET A 1 -11.13 24.11 -17.00
C MET A 1 -11.60 22.68 -17.18
N SER A 2 -11.47 21.90 -16.11
CA SER A 2 -11.98 20.53 -15.92
C SER A 2 -11.32 19.44 -16.75
N ALA A 3 -10.14 19.00 -16.31
CA ALA A 3 -9.84 17.57 -16.40
C ALA A 3 -10.77 16.92 -15.37
N THR A 4 -11.56 15.96 -15.82
CA THR A 4 -12.41 15.11 -15.00
C THR A 4 -11.52 14.41 -13.97
N GLU A 5 -11.37 15.01 -12.80
CA GLU A 5 -10.79 14.36 -11.63
C GLU A 5 -11.70 13.18 -11.32
N VAL A 6 -11.21 12.00 -11.67
CA VAL A 6 -11.75 10.73 -11.23
C VAL A 6 -11.77 10.77 -9.70
N ASN A 7 -12.95 11.04 -9.14
CA ASN A 7 -13.21 10.87 -7.73
C ASN A 7 -13.15 9.36 -7.41
N LEU A 8 -11.94 8.83 -7.25
CA LEU A 8 -11.67 7.46 -6.80
C LEU A 8 -11.87 7.30 -5.29
N LEU A 9 -12.33 8.34 -4.58
CA LEU A 9 -12.62 8.31 -3.15
C LEU A 9 -14.09 7.93 -2.92
N SER A 10 -14.49 6.72 -3.26
CA SER A 10 -15.78 6.17 -2.81
C SER A 10 -15.73 4.66 -2.73
N ASN A 11 -14.73 4.14 -2.02
CA ASN A 11 -14.79 2.83 -1.34
C ASN A 11 -13.73 2.69 -0.22
N ASP A 12 -12.98 3.76 0.10
CA ASP A 12 -11.92 3.75 1.14
C ASP A 12 -12.48 3.89 2.57
N GLU A 13 -13.80 4.11 2.73
CA GLU A 13 -14.45 4.43 4.01
C GLU A 13 -14.39 3.31 5.07
N SER A 14 -13.72 2.18 4.81
CA SER A 14 -13.35 1.23 5.87
C SER A 14 -12.16 0.34 5.53
N LEU A 15 -11.16 0.84 4.79
CA LEU A 15 -9.91 0.07 4.70
C LEU A 15 -9.28 -0.04 6.09
N GLU A 16 -9.17 -1.27 6.58
CA GLU A 16 -8.53 -1.58 7.85
C GLU A 16 -7.01 -1.52 7.67
N TRP A 17 -6.47 -0.32 7.80
CA TRP A 17 -5.03 -0.08 7.69
C TRP A 17 -4.27 -0.69 8.86
N ARG A 18 -3.35 -1.59 8.54
CA ARG A 18 -2.42 -2.18 9.50
C ARG A 18 -1.01 -1.62 9.29
N LYS A 19 -0.52 -0.91 10.29
CA LYS A 19 0.86 -0.41 10.33
C LYS A 19 1.85 -1.55 10.59
N SER A 20 2.98 -1.53 9.89
CA SER A 20 4.08 -2.47 10.16
C SER A 20 4.69 -2.22 11.54
N SER A 21 4.93 -3.30 12.29
CA SER A 21 5.64 -3.28 13.59
C SER A 21 7.10 -2.82 13.48
N PHE A 22 7.68 -2.84 12.27
CA PHE A 22 9.04 -2.37 12.00
C PHE A 22 9.10 -0.87 11.71
N SER A 23 7.96 -0.17 11.69
CA SER A 23 7.91 1.28 11.52
C SER A 23 8.44 1.98 12.77
N ALA A 24 9.54 2.70 12.66
CA ALA A 24 10.18 3.42 13.77
C ALA A 24 10.32 4.92 13.47
N VAL A 25 10.62 5.73 14.49
CA VAL A 25 10.73 7.21 14.40
C VAL A 25 11.66 7.65 13.25
N ASN A 26 12.72 6.89 12.99
CA ASN A 26 13.74 7.23 11.98
C ASN A 26 13.72 6.30 10.75
N GLY A 27 12.69 5.49 10.52
CA GLY A 27 12.77 4.44 9.49
C GLY A 27 11.47 4.11 8.78
N ASN A 28 11.58 3.75 7.49
CA ASN A 28 10.63 3.10 6.58
C ASN A 28 9.28 2.70 7.19
N CYS A 29 8.34 3.66 7.26
CA CYS A 29 7.01 3.43 7.80
C CYS A 29 6.04 3.04 6.69
N VAL A 30 5.42 1.88 6.83
CA VAL A 30 4.45 1.38 5.84
C VAL A 30 3.18 0.90 6.53
N GLU A 31 2.05 1.14 5.87
CA GLU A 31 0.74 0.59 6.20
C GLU A 31 0.20 -0.20 5.01
N ILE A 32 -0.50 -1.30 5.28
CA ILE A 32 -1.21 -2.06 4.27
C ILE A 32 -2.68 -2.25 4.65
N ALA A 33 -3.54 -2.42 3.66
CA ALA A 33 -4.93 -2.82 3.85
C ALA A 33 -5.35 -3.85 2.79
N PHE A 34 -6.10 -4.86 3.22
CA PHE A 34 -6.72 -5.83 2.30
C PHE A 34 -8.09 -5.31 1.89
N ARG A 35 -8.34 -5.29 0.58
CA ARG A 35 -9.59 -4.80 -0.01
C ARG A 35 -10.52 -5.97 -0.32
N THR A 36 -11.83 -5.72 -0.31
CA THR A 36 -12.85 -6.72 -0.64
C THR A 36 -12.83 -7.16 -2.10
N ASP A 37 -12.22 -6.36 -2.99
CA ASP A 37 -11.99 -6.67 -4.40
C ASP A 37 -10.75 -7.54 -4.64
N GLY A 38 -10.10 -8.03 -3.59
CA GLY A 38 -8.91 -8.90 -3.68
C GLY A 38 -7.62 -8.15 -3.98
N GLN A 39 -7.61 -6.82 -3.83
CA GLN A 39 -6.40 -6.02 -3.95
C GLN A 39 -5.76 -5.75 -2.58
N VAL A 40 -4.44 -5.52 -2.60
CA VAL A 40 -3.67 -5.08 -1.43
C VAL A 40 -3.24 -3.64 -1.66
N ALA A 41 -3.68 -2.75 -0.77
CA ALA A 41 -3.29 -1.35 -0.76
C ALA A 41 -2.06 -1.15 0.14
N VAL A 42 -1.10 -0.35 -0.31
CA VAL A 42 0.13 -0.02 0.42
C VAL A 42 0.35 1.48 0.39
N ARG A 43 0.70 2.08 1.54
CA ARG A 43 1.01 3.51 1.62
C ARG A 43 2.12 3.82 2.63
N ASP A 44 2.71 5.00 2.47
CA ASP A 44 3.64 5.58 3.43
C ASP A 44 2.87 6.14 4.64
N THR A 45 3.14 5.62 5.84
CA THR A 45 2.47 6.06 7.07
C THR A 45 2.76 7.54 7.39
N LYS A 46 3.95 8.04 7.07
CA LYS A 46 4.39 9.42 7.37
C LYS A 46 3.63 10.45 6.54
N ALA A 47 3.10 10.03 5.40
CA ALA A 47 2.21 10.87 4.58
C ALA A 47 0.83 11.10 5.24
N LYS A 48 0.51 10.41 6.37
CA LYS A 48 -0.72 10.61 7.16
C LYS A 48 -2.00 10.57 6.31
N GLY A 49 -2.05 9.64 5.34
CA GLY A 49 -3.19 9.48 4.43
C GLY A 49 -3.25 10.49 3.28
N GLN A 50 -2.28 11.39 3.14
CA GLN A 50 -2.22 12.40 2.06
C GLN A 50 -1.31 11.98 0.90
N GLY A 51 -0.63 10.84 1.04
CA GLY A 51 0.30 10.31 0.04
C GLY A 51 -0.37 9.33 -0.92
N PRO A 52 0.34 8.94 -2.00
CA PRO A 52 -0.17 7.96 -2.95
C PRO A 52 -0.39 6.60 -2.28
N VAL A 53 -1.40 5.88 -2.77
CA VAL A 53 -1.68 4.48 -2.41
C VAL A 53 -1.33 3.61 -3.60
N LEU A 54 -0.38 2.69 -3.40
CA LEU A 54 -0.09 1.64 -4.37
C LEU A 54 -1.12 0.51 -4.18
N SER A 55 -1.62 -0.06 -5.28
CA SER A 55 -2.56 -1.18 -5.24
C SER A 55 -2.00 -2.34 -6.06
N PHE A 56 -1.97 -3.52 -5.47
CA PHE A 56 -1.46 -4.74 -6.07
C PHE A 56 -2.57 -5.79 -6.11
N GLY A 57 -2.59 -6.63 -7.15
CA GLY A 57 -3.43 -7.84 -7.13
C GLY A 57 -2.92 -8.87 -6.12
N ASN A 58 -3.75 -9.84 -5.72
CA ASN A 58 -3.32 -10.92 -4.81
C ASN A 58 -2.08 -11.67 -5.34
N ASP A 59 -2.08 -12.08 -6.61
CA ASP A 59 -0.96 -12.85 -7.19
C ASP A 59 0.33 -12.02 -7.23
N GLU A 60 0.22 -10.73 -7.55
CA GLU A 60 1.34 -9.80 -7.56
C GLU A 60 1.89 -9.57 -6.15
N TRP A 61 0.99 -9.42 -5.17
CA TRP A 61 1.36 -9.29 -3.76
C TRP A 61 2.06 -10.54 -3.23
N THR A 62 1.57 -11.73 -3.56
CA THR A 62 2.22 -13.00 -3.21
C THR A 62 3.60 -13.09 -3.85
N ALA A 63 3.72 -12.83 -5.15
CA ALA A 63 5.01 -12.85 -5.84
C ALA A 63 6.01 -11.84 -5.25
N PHE A 64 5.54 -10.66 -4.87
CA PHE A 64 6.36 -9.66 -4.20
C PHE A 64 6.89 -10.16 -2.85
N LEU A 65 6.04 -10.79 -2.02
CA LEU A 65 6.46 -11.36 -0.74
C LEU A 65 7.43 -12.52 -0.91
N ASP A 66 7.18 -13.40 -1.88
CA ASP A 66 8.06 -14.53 -2.19
C ASP A 66 9.44 -14.05 -2.63
N GLY A 67 9.50 -13.04 -3.50
CA GLY A 67 10.76 -12.42 -3.93
C GLY A 67 11.53 -11.76 -2.78
N ILE A 68 10.84 -11.12 -1.82
CA ILE A 68 11.46 -10.62 -0.59
C ILE A 68 12.04 -11.76 0.23
N ALA A 69 11.27 -12.84 0.44
CA ALA A 69 11.70 -13.99 1.24
C ALA A 69 12.89 -14.73 0.61
N ALA A 70 12.94 -14.79 -0.72
CA ALA A 70 14.05 -15.34 -1.49
C ALA A 70 15.29 -14.41 -1.53
N GLY A 71 15.16 -13.14 -1.10
CA GLY A 71 16.24 -12.16 -1.14
C GLY A 71 16.52 -11.60 -2.53
N GLU A 72 15.55 -11.69 -3.45
CA GLU A 72 15.67 -11.29 -4.86
C GLU A 72 15.41 -9.80 -5.08
N MET A 73 14.84 -9.14 -4.07
CA MET A 73 14.57 -7.70 -4.11
C MET A 73 15.85 -6.91 -3.78
N HIS A 74 16.62 -6.60 -4.82
CA HIS A 74 17.76 -5.69 -4.72
C HIS A 74 17.31 -4.25 -4.97
N GLY A 75 17.71 -3.32 -4.09
CA GLY A 75 17.51 -1.89 -4.32
C GLY A 75 18.38 -1.44 -5.49
N ALA A 76 17.76 -0.83 -6.51
CA ALA A 76 18.47 -0.17 -7.60
C ALA A 76 19.22 1.08 -7.12
#